data_AF-A0A937EPS3-F1
#
_entry.id   AF-A0A937EPS3-F1
#
_cell.length_a   1.000
_cell.length_b   1.000
_cell.length_c   1.000
_cell.angle_alpha   90.00
_cell.angle_beta   90.00
_cell.angle_gamma   90.00
#
_symmetry.space_group_name_H-M   'P 1'
#
loop_
_entity.id
_entity.type
_entity.pdbx_description
1 polymer ?
#
loop_
_entity_poly.entity_id
_entity_poly.type
_entity_poly.pdbx_seq_one_letter_code
_entity_poly.pdbx_strand_id
1 'polypeptide(L)'
;MRRIGSTPAERGSVGANNCPDVLEMENGDFLVIGKRHFLTAQEVERMNEVGASIGEDESVVMMPRDCILAAVKQLESEGVAG
;
A
#
# COMPACT_ATOMS: atom_id res chain seq x y z
N MET A 1 11.32 -12.40 1.36
CA MET A 1 10.20 -11.54 0.86
C MET A 1 8.93 -12.36 0.73
N ARG A 2 7.78 -11.84 1.17
CA ARG A 2 6.47 -12.51 1.06
C ARG A 2 5.34 -11.52 0.74
N ARG A 3 4.23 -11.99 0.16
CA ARG A 3 3.03 -11.16 -0.05
C ARG A 3 2.19 -11.11 1.24
N ILE A 4 1.63 -9.95 1.52
CA ILE A 4 0.71 -9.72 2.65
C ILE A 4 -0.66 -9.28 2.13
N GLY A 5 -1.71 -9.86 2.68
CA GLY A 5 -3.08 -9.69 2.25
C GLY A 5 -3.42 -10.54 1.02
N SER A 6 -4.60 -10.28 0.45
CA SER A 6 -5.06 -10.97 -0.75
C SER A 6 -4.23 -10.58 -1.97
N THR A 7 -4.08 -11.48 -2.91
CA THR A 7 -3.60 -11.16 -4.25
C THR A 7 -4.64 -10.29 -4.98
N PRO A 8 -4.19 -9.52 -5.98
CA PRO A 8 -5.11 -8.78 -6.84
C PRO A 8 -6.14 -9.66 -7.55
N ALA A 9 -5.76 -10.89 -7.92
CA ALA A 9 -6.66 -11.86 -8.55
C ALA A 9 -7.79 -12.26 -7.59
N GLU A 10 -7.46 -12.50 -6.32
CA GLU A 10 -8.44 -12.80 -5.26
C GLU A 10 -9.37 -11.60 -4.98
N ARG A 11 -8.94 -10.38 -5.30
CA ARG A 11 -9.77 -9.16 -5.24
C ARG A 11 -10.49 -8.84 -6.54
N GLY A 12 -10.51 -9.75 -7.51
CA GLY A 12 -11.28 -9.61 -8.76
C GLY A 12 -10.57 -8.85 -9.88
N SER A 13 -9.25 -8.66 -9.83
CA SER A 13 -8.48 -8.10 -10.94
C SER A 13 -8.33 -9.15 -12.06
N VAL A 14 -9.18 -9.05 -13.10
CA VAL A 14 -9.30 -10.06 -14.18
C VAL A 14 -8.16 -10.00 -15.22
N GLY A 15 -7.14 -9.17 -15.02
CA GLY A 15 -6.15 -8.86 -16.08
C GLY A 15 -4.68 -8.92 -15.70
N ALA A 16 -4.31 -9.41 -14.51
CA ALA A 16 -2.93 -9.43 -13.97
C ALA A 16 -2.15 -8.09 -13.96
N ASN A 17 -2.71 -7.02 -14.53
CA ASN A 17 -2.01 -5.77 -14.84
C ASN A 17 -2.44 -4.55 -14.01
N ASN A 18 -3.50 -4.65 -13.19
CA ASN A 18 -4.05 -3.50 -12.46
C ASN A 18 -4.02 -3.68 -10.94
N CYS A 19 -2.87 -4.14 -10.47
CA CYS A 19 -2.76 -4.82 -9.21
C CYS A 19 -1.97 -3.98 -8.21
N PRO A 20 -2.62 -3.36 -7.22
CA PRO A 20 -1.90 -2.96 -6.04
C PRO A 20 -1.50 -4.21 -5.25
N ASP A 21 -0.25 -4.28 -4.82
CA ASP A 21 0.31 -5.45 -4.11
C ASP A 21 1.18 -4.94 -2.95
N VAL A 22 1.20 -5.69 -1.86
CA VAL A 22 2.00 -5.36 -0.67
C VAL A 22 2.92 -6.55 -0.38
N LEU A 23 4.22 -6.31 -0.40
CA LEU A 23 5.25 -7.33 -0.16
C LEU A 23 6.05 -6.95 1.08
N GLU A 24 6.14 -7.84 2.06
CA GLU A 24 7.01 -7.69 3.21
C GLU A 24 8.40 -8.25 2.90
N MET A 25 9.42 -7.45 3.16
CA MET A 25 10.83 -7.80 3.03
C MET A 25 11.33 -8.51 4.28
N GLU A 26 12.50 -9.13 4.20
CA GLU A 26 13.07 -9.91 5.33
C GLU A 26 13.44 -9.05 6.54
N ASN A 27 13.67 -7.75 6.32
CA ASN A 27 13.95 -6.78 7.37
C ASN A 27 12.68 -6.17 7.99
N GLY A 28 11.48 -6.59 7.57
CA GLY A 28 10.20 -6.06 8.03
C GLY A 28 9.69 -4.82 7.28
N ASP A 29 10.44 -4.31 6.29
CA ASP A 29 9.98 -3.22 5.44
C ASP A 29 8.94 -3.71 4.42
N PHE A 30 8.14 -2.79 3.89
CA PHE A 30 7.10 -3.10 2.92
C PHE A 30 7.35 -2.43 1.58
N LEU A 31 7.31 -3.22 0.51
CA LEU A 31 7.17 -2.72 -0.86
C LEU A 31 5.68 -2.61 -1.20
N VAL A 32 5.24 -1.40 -1.53
CA VAL A 32 3.85 -1.11 -1.90
C VAL A 32 3.79 -0.76 -3.38
N ILE A 33 3.10 -1.60 -4.14
CA ILE A 33 2.85 -1.40 -5.56
C ILE A 33 1.43 -0.87 -5.71
N GLY A 34 1.23 0.18 -6.50
CA GLY A 34 -0.09 0.75 -6.76
C GLY A 34 -0.07 1.67 -7.98
N LYS A 35 -1.20 2.33 -8.26
CA LYS A 35 -1.28 3.29 -9.37
C LYS A 35 -0.58 4.58 -8.96
N ARG A 36 0.48 4.98 -9.66
CA ARG A 36 1.14 6.27 -9.44
C ARG A 36 0.13 7.42 -9.55
N HIS A 37 0.15 8.30 -8.55
CA HIS A 37 -0.78 9.42 -8.45
C HIS A 37 -0.01 10.73 -8.30
N PHE A 38 -0.34 11.69 -9.16
CA PHE A 38 0.22 13.03 -9.10
C PHE A 38 -0.76 13.89 -8.31
N LEU A 39 -0.34 14.33 -7.13
CA LEU A 39 -1.18 15.14 -6.27
C LEU A 39 -1.44 16.51 -6.91
N THR A 40 -2.67 16.98 -6.76
CA THR A 40 -3.02 18.37 -6.98
C THR A 40 -2.54 19.25 -5.81
N ALA A 41 -2.40 20.55 -6.03
CA ALA A 41 -2.01 21.49 -4.97
C ALA A 41 -2.95 21.42 -3.75
N GLN A 42 -4.25 21.24 -3.97
CA GLN A 42 -5.23 21.10 -2.90
C GLN A 42 -5.05 19.80 -2.10
N GLU A 43 -4.72 18.68 -2.75
CA GLU A 43 -4.42 17.43 -2.04
C GLU A 43 -3.12 17.54 -1.24
N VAL A 44 -2.10 18.25 -1.75
CA VAL A 44 -0.87 18.53 -0.99
C VAL A 44 -1.17 19.36 0.25
N GLU A 45 -1.98 20.41 0.13
CA GLU A 45 -2.39 21.24 1.27
C GLU A 45 -3.09 20.41 2.35
N ARG A 46 -4.09 19.60 1.96
CA ARG A 46 -4.79 18.70 2.89
C ARG A 46 -3.89 17.65 3.54
N MET A 47 -2.91 17.13 2.79
CA MET A 47 -1.94 16.18 3.31
C MET A 47 -1.03 16.85 4.37
N ASN A 48 -0.61 18.09 4.12
CA ASN A 48 0.18 18.87 5.08
C ASN A 48 -0.63 19.20 6.35
N GLU A 49 -1.94 19.48 6.24
CA GLU A 49 -2.82 19.73 7.39
C GLU A 49 -2.87 18.56 8.38
N VAL A 50 -2.73 17.33 7.89
CA VAL A 50 -2.67 16.11 8.72
C VAL A 50 -1.23 15.70 9.07
N GLY A 51 -0.25 16.55 8.79
CA GLY A 51 1.16 16.32 9.13
C GLY A 51 1.89 15.32 8.22
N ALA A 52 1.37 15.06 7.02
CA ALA A 52 2.03 14.22 6.03
C ALA A 52 2.72 15.09 4.95
N SER A 53 3.87 14.64 4.47
CA SER A 53 4.68 15.32 3.45
C SER A 53 5.34 14.29 2.54
N ILE A 54 5.86 14.73 1.39
CA ILE A 54 6.57 13.88 0.42
C ILE A 54 7.99 14.41 0.24
N GLY A 55 8.99 13.58 0.53
CA GLY A 55 10.40 13.83 0.32
C GLY A 55 10.85 13.69 -1.14
N GLU A 56 12.12 14.02 -1.41
CA GLU A 56 12.70 14.01 -2.76
C GLU A 56 12.69 12.62 -3.42
N ASP A 57 12.91 11.57 -2.63
CA ASP A 57 12.95 10.17 -3.09
C ASP A 57 11.62 9.42 -2.86
N GLU A 58 10.54 10.12 -2.53
CA GLU A 58 9.25 9.53 -2.22
C GLU A 58 8.26 9.68 -3.39
N SER A 59 7.30 8.76 -3.48
CA SER A 59 6.26 8.80 -4.50
C SER A 59 4.94 8.31 -3.95
N VAL A 60 3.85 8.97 -4.37
CA VAL A 60 2.50 8.58 -3.96
C VAL A 60 1.92 7.56 -4.93
N VAL A 61 1.39 6.49 -4.36
CA VAL A 61 0.61 5.48 -5.07
C VAL A 61 -0.79 5.42 -4.47
N MET A 62 -1.79 5.22 -5.32
CA MET A 62 -3.15 4.98 -4.90
C MET A 62 -3.34 3.52 -4.54
N MET A 63 -3.79 3.30 -3.30
CA MET A 63 -4.07 1.99 -2.74
C MET A 63 -5.55 1.87 -2.38
N PRO A 64 -6.29 0.90 -2.94
CA PRO A 64 -7.62 0.56 -2.51
C PRO A 64 -7.66 0.15 -1.02
N ARG A 65 -8.70 0.59 -0.31
CA ARG A 65 -8.86 0.35 1.13
C ARG A 65 -8.88 -1.14 1.49
N ASP A 66 -9.53 -1.95 0.68
CA ASP A 66 -9.63 -3.40 0.85
C ASP A 66 -8.26 -4.11 0.82
N CYS A 67 -7.32 -3.61 0.02
CA CYS A 67 -5.94 -4.11 -0.02
C CYS A 67 -5.25 -3.94 1.34
N ILE A 68 -5.35 -2.74 1.94
CA ILE A 68 -4.77 -2.45 3.25
C ILE A 68 -5.45 -3.27 4.35
N LEU A 69 -6.78 -3.36 4.34
CA LEU A 69 -7.52 -4.14 5.35
C LEU A 69 -7.19 -5.64 5.28
N ALA A 70 -7.03 -6.19 4.08
CA ALA A 70 -6.62 -7.58 3.91
C ALA A 70 -5.21 -7.82 4.48
N ALA A 71 -4.29 -6.87 4.25
CA ALA A 71 -2.93 -6.94 4.79
C ALA A 71 -2.92 -6.88 6.33
N VAL A 72 -3.63 -5.91 6.92
CA VAL A 72 -3.77 -5.78 8.38
C VAL A 72 -4.32 -7.05 9.01
N LYS A 73 -5.41 -7.61 8.45
CA LYS A 73 -6.03 -8.83 8.97
C LYS A 73 -5.05 -10.01 9.02
N GLN A 74 -4.20 -10.14 7.99
CA GLN A 74 -3.19 -11.18 7.97
C GLN A 74 -2.14 -10.94 9.08
N LEU A 75 -1.58 -9.73 9.17
CA LEU A 75 -0.58 -9.39 10.19
C LEU A 75 -1.11 -9.58 11.62
N GLU A 76 -2.37 -9.19 11.88
CA GLU A 76 -3.01 -9.41 13.17
C GLU A 76 -3.15 -10.90 13.52
N SER A 77 -3.44 -11.76 12.52
CA SER A 77 -3.58 -13.20 12.74
C SER A 77 -2.26 -13.91 12.98
N GLU A 78 -1.16 -13.36 12.48
CA GLU A 78 0.19 -13.90 12.64
C GLU A 78 0.85 -13.44 13.95
N GLY A 79 0.31 -12.36 14.56
CA GLY A 79 0.90 -11.70 15.72
C GLY A 79 2.16 -10.92 15.34
N VAL A 80 2.64 -10.07 16.25
CA VAL A 80 3.97 -9.47 16.10
C VAL A 80 4.97 -10.57 16.42
N ALA A 81 5.75 -11.03 15.43
CA ALA A 81 6.97 -11.76 15.71
C ALA A 81 7.89 -10.79 16.45
N GLY A 82 7.88 -10.87 17.78
CA GLY A 82 8.70 -10.05 18.68
C GLY A 82 10.17 -10.40 18.61
#